data_AF-A0A7C3XS40-F1
#
_entry.id   AF-A0A7C3XS40-F1
#
_cell.length_a   1.000
_cell.length_b   1.000
_cell.length_c   1.000
_cell.angle_alpha   90.00
_cell.angle_beta   90.00
_cell.angle_gamma   90.00
#
_symmetry.space_group_name_H-M   'P 1'
#
loop_
_entity.id
_entity.type
_entity.pdbx_description
1 polymer ?
#
loop_
_entity_poly.entity_id
_entity_poly.type
_entity_poly.pdbx_seq_one_letter_code
_entity_poly.pdbx_strand_id
1 'polypeptide(L)' 'MARMHSRRKGKAGSLKPENKTKPSWLRYSEKEIEMLVLKLSKEGLKPSQIGLRLRDSYGIPDVESLTGKRITEILKEKG' A
#
# COMPACT_ATOMS: atom_id res chain seq x y z
N MET A 1 -20.02 3.53 -13.11
CA MET A 1 -19.59 4.68 -13.94
C MET A 1 -19.23 4.20 -15.34
N ALA A 2 -19.52 4.98 -16.37
CA ALA A 2 -18.92 4.76 -17.69
C ALA A 2 -17.46 5.26 -17.65
N ARG A 3 -16.57 4.70 -18.48
CA ARG A 3 -15.19 5.22 -18.56
C ARG A 3 -15.20 6.63 -19.14
N MET A 4 -14.28 7.48 -18.68
CA MET A 4 -14.23 8.91 -19.03
C MET A 4 -14.28 9.19 -20.55
N HIS A 5 -13.57 8.39 -21.35
CA HIS A 5 -13.54 8.53 -22.82
C HIS A 5 -14.21 7.35 -23.55
N SER A 6 -14.98 6.50 -22.87
CA SER A 6 -15.71 5.41 -23.53
C SER A 6 -17.05 5.14 -22.83
N ARG A 7 -18.13 4.98 -23.61
CA ARG A 7 -19.47 4.66 -23.08
C ARG A 7 -19.60 3.27 -22.43
N ARG A 8 -18.51 2.49 -22.35
CA ARG A 8 -18.48 1.17 -21.71
C ARG A 8 -18.54 1.28 -20.18
N LYS A 9 -19.32 0.40 -19.54
CA LYS A 9 -19.60 0.38 -18.08
C LYS A 9 -18.94 -0.81 -17.38
N GLY A 10 -17.61 -0.87 -17.40
CA GLY A 10 -16.87 -1.89 -16.63
C GLY A 10 -16.98 -1.67 -15.11
N LYS A 11 -17.01 -2.76 -14.33
CA LYS A 11 -17.15 -2.74 -12.87
C LYS A 11 -15.93 -3.30 -12.10
N ALA A 12 -14.82 -3.59 -12.78
CA ALA A 12 -13.62 -4.14 -12.13
C ALA A 12 -12.92 -3.08 -11.27
N GLY A 13 -12.63 -3.42 -10.01
CA GLY A 13 -11.92 -2.60 -9.04
C GLY A 13 -11.52 -3.42 -7.83
N SER A 14 -10.50 -2.97 -7.09
CA SER A 14 -10.10 -3.60 -5.83
C SER A 14 -11.07 -3.21 -4.72
N LEU A 15 -11.54 -4.20 -3.96
CA LEU A 15 -12.32 -3.97 -2.74
C LEU A 15 -11.39 -4.11 -1.53
N LYS A 16 -11.36 -3.11 -0.65
CA LYS A 16 -10.62 -3.22 0.61
C LYS A 16 -11.43 -4.08 1.60
N PRO A 17 -10.76 -4.88 2.46
CA PRO A 17 -11.44 -5.58 3.54
C PRO A 17 -12.05 -4.58 4.53
N GLU A 18 -13.20 -4.93 5.11
CA GLU A 18 -13.89 -4.09 6.10
C GLU A 18 -13.12 -4.00 7.42
N ASN A 19 -12.50 -5.11 7.83
CA ASN A 19 -11.68 -5.17 9.03
C ASN A 19 -10.28 -4.63 8.74
N LYS A 20 -9.96 -3.48 9.34
CA LYS A 20 -8.62 -2.85 9.29
C LYS A 20 -7.66 -3.36 10.37
N THR A 21 -8.02 -4.43 11.06
CA THR A 21 -7.20 -4.99 12.13
C THR A 21 -5.96 -5.68 11.57
N LYS A 22 -4.88 -5.62 12.34
CA LYS A 22 -3.63 -6.30 11.98
C LYS A 22 -3.88 -7.82 11.87
N PRO A 23 -3.61 -8.44 10.71
CA PRO A 23 -3.77 -9.87 10.57
C PRO A 23 -2.79 -10.62 11.46
N SER A 24 -3.21 -11.78 12.00
CA SER A 24 -2.46 -12.55 12.99
C SER A 24 -1.12 -13.09 12.47
N TRP A 25 -0.99 -13.30 11.16
CA TRP A 25 0.25 -13.76 10.52
C TRP A 25 1.28 -12.65 10.30
N LEU A 26 0.91 -11.38 10.49
CA LEU A 26 1.80 -10.26 10.19
C LEU A 26 2.69 -9.96 11.40
N ARG A 27 3.96 -10.35 11.30
CA ARG A 27 4.94 -10.20 12.39
C ARG A 27 5.63 -8.83 12.41
N TYR A 28 5.56 -8.08 11.30
CA TYR A 28 6.22 -6.78 11.17
C TYR A 28 5.61 -5.73 12.11
N SER A 29 6.49 -4.94 12.72
CA SER A 29 6.16 -3.72 13.46
C SER A 29 6.01 -2.52 12.52
N GLU A 30 5.36 -1.46 12.99
CA GLU A 30 5.17 -0.22 12.23
C GLU A 30 6.49 0.38 11.74
N LYS A 31 7.51 0.39 12.62
CA LYS A 31 8.84 0.92 12.32
C LYS A 31 9.55 0.13 11.21
N GLU A 32 9.40 -1.20 11.20
CA GLU A 32 9.99 -2.04 10.16
C GLU A 32 9.34 -1.78 8.80
N ILE A 33 8.01 -1.59 8.78
CA ILE A 33 7.28 -1.26 7.56
C ILE A 33 7.75 0.09 7.00
N GLU A 34 7.92 1.10 7.85
CA GLU A 34 8.45 2.40 7.44
C GLU A 34 9.87 2.28 6.88
N MET A 35 10.75 1.51 7.51
CA MET A 35 12.11 1.27 7.01
C MET A 35 12.11 0.57 5.65
N LEU A 36 11.24 -0.42 5.45
CA LEU A 36 11.08 -1.11 4.16
C LEU A 36 10.60 -0.15 3.07
N VAL A 37 9.62 0.72 3.38
CA VAL A 37 9.14 1.74 2.44
C VAL A 37 10.27 2.69 2.02
N LEU A 38 11.10 3.16 2.97
CA LEU A 38 12.23 4.03 2.66
C LEU A 38 13.29 3.34 1.82
N LYS A 39 13.59 2.07 2.12
CA LYS A 39 14.54 1.28 1.33
C LYS A 39 14.07 1.15 -0.12
N LEU A 40 12.82 0.74 -0.32
CA LEU A 40 12.23 0.59 -1.66
C LEU A 40 12.13 1.93 -2.40
N SER A 41 11.92 3.03 -1.67
CA SER A 41 11.92 4.37 -2.28
C SER A 41 13.33 4.81 -2.71
N LYS A 42 14.37 4.48 -1.93
CA LYS A 42 15.77 4.74 -2.31
C LYS A 42 16.20 3.92 -3.52
N GLU A 43 15.63 2.73 -3.70
CA GLU A 43 15.77 1.92 -4.91
C GLU A 43 15.07 2.54 -6.14
N GLY A 44 14.37 3.68 -5.98
CA GLY A 44 13.75 4.43 -7.07
C GLY A 44 12.35 3.95 -7.47
N LEU A 45 11.73 3.08 -6.66
CA LEU A 45 10.39 2.56 -6.94
C LEU A 45 9.33 3.64 -6.67
N LYS A 46 8.32 3.69 -7.55
CA LYS A 46 7.17 4.59 -7.36
C LYS A 46 6.30 4.10 -6.19
N PRO A 47 5.58 4.97 -5.47
CA PRO A 47 4.71 4.59 -4.35
C PRO A 47 3.73 3.44 -4.67
N SER A 48 3.18 3.41 -5.88
CA SER A 48 2.29 2.33 -6.33
C SER A 48 3.00 0.98 -6.45
N GLN A 49 4.26 0.98 -6.91
CA GLN A 49 5.08 -0.23 -7.02
C GLN A 49 5.56 -0.71 -5.64
N ILE A 50 5.86 0.23 -4.72
CA ILE A 50 6.19 -0.08 -3.33
C ILE A 50 5.03 -0.85 -2.68
N GLY A 51 3.80 -0.35 -2.83
CA GLY A 51 2.61 -1.03 -2.31
C GLY A 51 2.42 -2.45 -2.87
N LEU A 52 2.65 -2.66 -4.16
CA LEU A 52 2.61 -3.99 -4.78
C LEU A 52 3.69 -4.91 -4.22
N ARG A 53 4.93 -4.44 -4.10
CA ARG A 53 6.05 -5.23 -3.57
C ARG A 53 5.82 -5.64 -2.12
N LEU A 54 5.29 -4.73 -1.29
CA LEU A 54 4.94 -5.00 0.10
C LEU A 54 3.86 -6.08 0.20
N ARG A 55 2.86 -6.05 -0.67
CA ARG A 55 1.81 -7.08 -0.72
C ARG A 55 2.34 -8.43 -1.20
N ASP A 56 3.05 -8.45 -2.32
CA ASP A 56 3.38 -9.70 -3.02
C ASP A 56 4.60 -10.40 -2.41
N SER A 57 5.58 -9.65 -1.91
CA SER A 57 6.84 -10.21 -1.38
C SER A 57 6.87 -10.30 0.14
N TYR A 58 6.26 -9.33 0.84
CA TYR A 58 6.31 -9.26 2.30
C TYR A 58 4.98 -9.66 2.96
N GLY A 59 3.91 -9.88 2.19
CA GLY A 59 2.60 -10.24 2.72
C GLY A 59 1.90 -9.12 3.48
N ILE A 60 2.26 -7.86 3.23
CA ILE A 60 1.70 -6.67 3.88
C ILE A 60 0.54 -6.13 3.01
N PRO A 61 -0.73 -6.33 3.39
CA PRO A 61 -1.85 -6.10 2.48
C PRO A 61 -2.25 -4.63 2.32
N ASP A 62 -2.12 -3.83 3.38
CA ASP A 62 -2.45 -2.40 3.43
C ASP A 62 -1.56 -1.70 4.45
N VAL A 63 -0.75 -0.73 4.00
CA VAL A 63 0.16 0.03 4.86
C VAL A 63 -0.62 0.98 5.76
N GLU A 64 -1.67 1.61 5.24
CA GLU A 64 -2.52 2.56 5.98
C GLU A 64 -3.16 1.91 7.22
N SER A 65 -3.65 0.69 7.10
CA SER A 65 -4.25 -0.06 8.22
C SER A 65 -3.23 -0.44 9.30
N LEU A 66 -1.93 -0.53 8.96
CA LEU A 66 -0.89 -0.99 9.88
C LEU A 66 -0.14 0.17 10.53
N THR A 67 0.23 1.21 9.77
CA THR A 67 1.02 2.34 10.25
C THR A 67 0.19 3.60 10.49
N GLY A 68 -1.10 3.60 10.15
CA GLY A 68 -1.98 4.77 10.26
C GLY A 68 -1.69 5.89 9.26
N LYS A 69 -0.61 5.77 8.48
CA LYS A 69 -0.15 6.74 7.47
C LYS A 69 -0.11 6.11 6.09
N ARG A 70 -0.33 6.91 5.06
CA ARG A 70 -0.17 6.49 3.66
C ARG A 70 1.30 6.44 3.26
N ILE A 71 1.64 5.63 2.26
CA ILE A 71 2.99 5.55 1.68
C ILE A 71 3.48 6.95 1.28
N THR A 72 2.61 7.78 0.68
CA THR A 72 2.95 9.15 0.28
C THR A 72 3.24 10.08 1.47
N GLU A 73 2.62 9.85 2.63
CA GLU A 73 2.88 10.63 3.84
C GLU A 73 4.20 10.20 4.49
N ILE A 74 4.45 8.89 4.58
CA ILE A 74 5.71 8.34 5.08
C ILE A 74 6.90 8.87 4.25
N LEU A 75 6.75 8.96 2.93
CA LEU A 75 7.78 9.50 2.05
C LEU A 75 7.96 11.01 2.16
N LYS A 76 6.91 11.77 2.52
CA LYS A 76 7.01 13.22 2.74
C LYS A 76 7.63 13.57 4.08
N GLU A 77 7.39 12.78 5.12
CA GLU A 77 7.93 13.02 6.46
C GLU A 77 9.42 12.65 6.58
N LYS A 78 9.89 11.72 5.74
CA LYS A 78 11.23 11.12 5.84
C LYS A 78 12.09 11.25 4.57
N GLY A 79 11.57 11.89 3.53
CA GLY A 79 12.27 12.24 2.30
C GLY A 79 12.67 13.71 2.32
#